data_AF-A0A3C1UHL1-F1
#
_entry.id   AF-A0A3C1UHL1-F1
#
_cell.length_a   1.000
_cell.length_b   1.000
_cell.length_c   1.000
_cell.angle_alpha   90.00
_cell.angle_beta   90.00
_cell.angle_gamma   90.00
#
_symmetry.space_group_name_H-M   'P 1'
#
loop_
_entity.id
_entity.type
_entity.pdbx_description
1 polymer ?
#
loop_
_entity_poly.entity_id
_entity_poly.type
_entity_poly.pdbx_seq_one_letter_code
_entity_poly.pdbx_strand_id
1 'polypeptide(L)'
;MNHEQSKSLIETRDKLLLSIKNFFEETAIEGHIFGSLARNDGDTLSDIDIWFTFKDGEVGDVIEKRFEIYNRFGKVVICHEAQQNFPLGGKYSLVIYDTPAGLIQVDYFLCPQSSSRIIPNSKILFEKTPIEKGAMIYDPKRIKKDPGDKLNFVICMCFVGIKKVIRKDPDFLNFLISEYNDMRARMFPELSVVENDDSFNTIKNILKNCKS
;
A
#
# COMPACT_ATOMS: atom_id res chain seq x y z
N MET A 1 8.52 15.77 14.20
CA MET A 1 9.11 15.97 12.87
C MET A 1 9.26 17.46 12.64
N ASN A 2 10.45 17.94 12.28
CA ASN A 2 10.65 19.36 12.00
C ASN A 2 10.19 19.71 10.57
N HIS A 3 10.10 21.01 10.25
CA HIS A 3 9.61 21.47 8.95
C HIS A 3 10.45 20.97 7.77
N GLU A 4 11.77 20.89 7.93
CA GLU A 4 12.69 20.41 6.89
C GLU A 4 12.51 18.92 6.57
N GLN A 5 12.33 18.08 7.61
CA GLN A 5 12.04 16.65 7.44
C GLN A 5 10.71 16.43 6.72
N SER A 6 9.67 17.18 7.11
CA SER A 6 8.36 17.16 6.45
C SER A 6 8.46 17.49 4.96
N LYS A 7 9.22 18.55 4.63
CA LYS A 7 9.44 18.96 3.24
C LYS A 7 10.21 17.90 2.45
N SER A 8 11.27 17.34 3.02
CA SER A 8 12.07 16.28 2.39
C SER A 8 11.25 15.03 2.08
N LEU A 9 10.33 14.64 2.97
CA LEU A 9 9.42 13.50 2.74
C LEU A 9 8.46 13.75 1.58
N ILE A 10 7.82 14.93 1.56
CA ILE A 10 6.90 15.33 0.49
C ILE A 10 7.63 15.32 -0.86
N GLU A 11 8.78 15.99 -0.95
CA GLU A 11 9.57 16.04 -2.19
C GLU A 11 10.01 14.66 -2.66
N THR A 12 10.36 13.76 -1.74
CA THR A 12 10.77 12.39 -2.08
C THR A 12 9.59 11.55 -2.57
N ARG A 13 8.42 11.68 -1.91
CA ARG A 13 7.17 11.04 -2.35
C ARG A 13 6.77 11.51 -3.74
N ASP A 14 6.81 12.81 -3.99
CA ASP A 14 6.37 13.38 -5.26
C ASP A 14 7.32 12.98 -6.41
N LYS A 15 8.63 12.90 -6.14
CA LYS A 15 9.62 12.33 -7.09
C LYS A 15 9.37 10.85 -7.37
N LEU A 16 9.04 10.07 -6.34
CA LEU A 16 8.69 8.65 -6.48
C LEU A 16 7.43 8.48 -7.34
N LEU A 17 6.36 9.23 -7.03
CA LEU A 17 5.12 9.25 -7.82
C LEU A 17 5.39 9.61 -9.28
N LEU A 18 6.19 10.65 -9.55
CA LEU A 18 6.55 11.04 -10.91
C LEU A 18 7.33 9.94 -11.64
N SER A 19 8.26 9.27 -10.96
CA SER A 19 9.04 8.17 -11.54
C SER A 19 8.16 6.97 -11.89
N ILE A 20 7.24 6.60 -10.98
CA ILE A 20 6.24 5.55 -11.21
C ILE A 20 5.32 5.92 -12.38
N LYS A 21 4.78 7.14 -12.39
CA LYS A 21 3.93 7.65 -13.48
C LYS A 21 4.65 7.50 -14.82
N ASN A 22 5.86 8.04 -14.94
CA ASN A 22 6.59 8.06 -16.21
C ASN A 22 6.90 6.65 -16.73
N PHE A 23 7.21 5.69 -15.84
CA PHE A 23 7.41 4.30 -16.24
C PHE A 23 6.13 3.67 -16.80
N PHE A 24 5.01 3.80 -16.08
CA PHE A 24 3.76 3.16 -16.48
C PHE A 24 3.04 3.90 -17.60
N GLU A 25 3.29 5.19 -17.80
CA GLU A 25 2.75 5.97 -18.92
C GLU A 25 3.18 5.40 -20.28
N GLU A 26 4.28 4.66 -20.36
CA GLU A 26 4.68 3.97 -21.61
C GLU A 26 3.82 2.72 -21.87
N THR A 27 3.48 1.96 -20.83
CA THR A 27 2.87 0.62 -20.96
C THR A 27 1.37 0.56 -20.66
N ALA A 28 0.86 1.40 -19.77
CA ALA A 28 -0.54 1.45 -19.40
C ALA A 28 -1.33 2.31 -20.40
N ILE A 29 -2.65 2.10 -20.44
CA ILE A 29 -3.58 2.89 -21.25
C ILE A 29 -4.20 4.04 -20.44
N GLU A 30 -4.19 3.93 -19.12
CA GLU A 30 -4.67 4.97 -18.20
C GLU A 30 -3.97 4.79 -16.85
N GLY A 31 -3.76 5.90 -16.15
CA GLY A 31 -3.31 5.88 -14.76
C GLY A 31 -3.89 7.05 -13.98
N HIS A 32 -4.30 6.79 -12.74
CA HIS A 32 -4.80 7.79 -11.82
C HIS A 32 -4.31 7.53 -10.40
N ILE A 33 -4.28 8.59 -9.60
CA ILE A 33 -4.20 8.46 -8.15
C ILE A 33 -5.57 8.70 -7.54
N PHE A 34 -5.78 8.10 -6.37
CA PHE A 34 -6.97 8.34 -5.55
C PHE A 34 -6.53 8.57 -4.10
N GLY A 35 -7.45 8.43 -3.16
CA GLY A 35 -7.13 8.62 -1.75
C GLY A 35 -6.75 10.07 -1.45
N SER A 36 -5.84 10.24 -0.48
CA SER A 36 -5.62 11.57 0.10
C SER A 36 -4.88 12.55 -0.81
N LEU A 37 -3.92 12.04 -1.58
CA LEU A 37 -3.17 12.87 -2.53
C LEU A 37 -4.06 13.40 -3.66
N ALA A 38 -5.04 12.62 -4.11
CA ALA A 38 -5.97 13.05 -5.15
C ALA A 38 -6.94 14.16 -4.68
N ARG A 39 -7.33 14.13 -3.39
CA ARG A 39 -8.26 15.11 -2.79
C ARG A 39 -7.59 16.39 -2.31
N ASN A 40 -6.26 16.51 -2.43
CA ASN A 40 -5.46 17.58 -1.83
C ASN A 40 -5.62 17.69 -0.30
N ASP A 41 -5.99 16.59 0.37
CA ASP A 41 -6.08 16.48 1.84
C ASP A 41 -4.91 15.66 2.43
N GLY A 42 -3.94 15.30 1.59
CA GLY A 42 -2.77 14.53 1.98
C GLY A 42 -1.81 15.30 2.88
N ASP A 43 -1.26 14.62 3.89
CA ASP A 43 -0.22 15.14 4.77
C ASP A 43 1.16 14.56 4.41
N THR A 44 2.16 14.84 5.23
CA THR A 44 3.54 14.34 5.06
C THR A 44 3.67 12.82 5.17
N LEU A 45 2.66 12.14 5.72
CA LEU A 45 2.61 10.70 5.96
C LEU A 45 1.61 10.00 5.05
N SER A 46 0.98 10.73 4.12
CA SER A 46 0.08 10.17 3.12
C SER A 46 0.78 9.25 2.15
N ASP A 47 0.10 8.14 1.88
CA ASP A 47 0.49 7.12 0.92
C ASP A 47 0.24 7.57 -0.51
N ILE A 48 0.86 6.87 -1.45
CA ILE A 48 0.51 6.96 -2.87
C ILE A 48 -0.46 5.84 -3.18
N ASP A 49 -1.75 6.15 -3.27
CA ASP A 49 -2.78 5.25 -3.80
C ASP A 49 -2.84 5.41 -5.33
N ILE A 50 -2.28 4.45 -6.09
CA ILE A 50 -2.13 4.57 -7.54
C ILE A 50 -2.72 3.39 -8.29
N TRP A 51 -3.41 3.71 -9.38
CA TRP A 51 -4.09 2.77 -10.24
C TRP A 51 -3.57 2.86 -11.66
N PHE A 52 -3.32 1.71 -12.28
CA PHE A 52 -2.93 1.59 -13.67
C PHE A 52 -3.85 0.61 -14.39
N THR A 53 -4.37 1.06 -15.52
CA THR A 53 -5.21 0.25 -16.40
C THR A 53 -4.40 -0.22 -17.60
N PHE A 54 -4.48 -1.51 -17.90
CA PHE A 54 -3.82 -2.15 -19.04
C PHE A 54 -4.86 -2.78 -19.95
N LYS A 55 -4.54 -2.98 -21.23
CA LYS A 55 -5.41 -3.79 -22.09
C LYS A 55 -5.52 -5.20 -21.50
N ASP A 56 -6.67 -5.83 -21.67
CA ASP A 56 -6.97 -7.14 -21.05
C ASP A 56 -5.91 -8.22 -21.39
N GLY A 57 -5.37 -8.22 -22.61
CA GLY A 57 -4.34 -9.17 -23.05
C GLY A 57 -2.91 -8.85 -22.58
N GLU A 58 -2.67 -7.66 -22.03
CA GLU A 58 -1.33 -7.17 -21.64
C GLU A 58 -1.14 -7.18 -20.12
N VAL A 59 -2.21 -7.19 -19.33
CA VAL A 59 -2.15 -7.08 -17.86
C VAL A 59 -1.42 -8.26 -17.19
N GLY A 60 -1.52 -9.46 -17.77
CA GLY A 60 -0.94 -10.68 -17.21
C GLY A 60 0.58 -10.57 -17.04
N ASP A 61 1.27 -10.11 -18.09
CA ASP A 61 2.72 -9.92 -18.10
C ASP A 61 3.18 -8.89 -17.06
N VAL A 62 2.41 -7.81 -16.90
CA VAL A 62 2.72 -6.76 -15.93
C VAL A 62 2.53 -7.28 -14.51
N ILE A 63 1.45 -8.01 -14.25
CA ILE A 63 1.23 -8.65 -12.96
C ILE A 63 2.36 -9.63 -12.67
N GLU A 64 2.74 -10.50 -13.60
CA GLU A 64 3.82 -11.47 -13.39
C GLU A 64 5.14 -10.80 -13.02
N LYS A 65 5.51 -9.73 -13.72
CA LYS A 65 6.78 -8.98 -13.52
C LYS A 65 6.71 -7.91 -12.43
N ARG A 66 5.58 -7.73 -11.76
CA ARG A 66 5.34 -6.57 -10.86
C ARG A 66 6.40 -6.39 -9.78
N PHE A 67 6.92 -7.46 -9.19
CA PHE A 67 7.96 -7.35 -8.16
C PHE A 67 9.29 -6.84 -8.74
N GLU A 68 9.65 -7.24 -9.95
CA GLU A 68 10.81 -6.69 -10.65
C GLU A 68 10.59 -5.21 -10.97
N ILE A 69 9.37 -4.85 -11.39
CA ILE A 69 8.98 -3.47 -11.68
C ILE A 69 9.07 -2.61 -10.42
N TYR A 70 8.51 -3.05 -9.29
CA TYR A 70 8.56 -2.30 -8.02
C TYR A 70 10.01 -2.02 -7.60
N ASN A 71 10.90 -3.01 -7.72
CA ASN A 71 12.33 -2.83 -7.40
C ASN A 71 13.06 -1.80 -8.30
N ARG A 72 12.47 -1.36 -9.42
CA ARG A 72 13.05 -0.27 -10.23
C ARG A 72 12.90 1.11 -9.60
N PHE A 73 11.93 1.29 -8.69
CA PHE A 73 11.62 2.59 -8.11
C PHE A 73 12.33 2.86 -6.78
N GLY A 74 12.97 1.83 -6.21
CA GLY A 74 13.72 1.95 -4.97
C GLY A 74 13.88 0.61 -4.28
N LYS A 75 14.53 0.64 -3.12
CA LYS A 75 14.69 -0.55 -2.28
C LYS A 75 13.37 -0.90 -1.61
N VAL A 76 12.74 -2.00 -2.04
CA VAL A 76 11.53 -2.53 -1.42
C VAL A 76 11.89 -3.17 -0.07
N VAL A 77 11.28 -2.68 1.01
CA VAL A 77 11.43 -3.23 2.36
C VAL A 77 10.44 -4.37 2.58
N ILE A 78 9.19 -4.15 2.18
CA ILE A 78 8.12 -5.12 2.28
C ILE A 78 7.13 -4.91 1.14
N CYS A 79 6.60 -6.01 0.64
CA CYS A 79 5.48 -6.03 -0.27
C CYS A 79 4.44 -7.01 0.27
N HIS A 80 3.18 -6.57 0.39
CA HIS A 80 2.08 -7.41 0.84
C HIS A 80 0.87 -7.25 -0.08
N GLU A 81 0.26 -8.37 -0.43
CA GLU A 81 -0.83 -8.42 -1.42
C GLU A 81 -2.13 -8.85 -0.75
N ALA A 82 -2.85 -7.89 -0.17
CA ALA A 82 -4.10 -8.16 0.51
C ALA A 82 -5.21 -8.55 -0.50
N GLN A 83 -5.59 -9.83 -0.55
CA GLN A 83 -6.52 -10.35 -1.56
C GLN A 83 -7.91 -9.70 -1.51
N GLN A 84 -8.33 -9.23 -0.34
CA GLN A 84 -9.57 -8.47 -0.18
C GLN A 84 -9.59 -7.16 -0.96
N ASN A 85 -8.43 -6.64 -1.35
CA ASN A 85 -8.26 -5.41 -2.11
C ASN A 85 -7.93 -5.69 -3.59
N PHE A 86 -7.99 -6.93 -4.08
CA PHE A 86 -7.66 -7.19 -5.48
C PHE A 86 -8.77 -6.66 -6.41
N PRO A 87 -8.44 -5.87 -7.45
CA PRO A 87 -9.38 -5.62 -8.53
C PRO A 87 -9.69 -6.90 -9.29
N LEU A 88 -10.89 -7.02 -9.84
CA LEU A 88 -11.32 -8.18 -10.62
C LEU A 88 -10.36 -8.43 -11.79
N GLY A 89 -9.71 -9.59 -11.81
CA GLY A 89 -8.72 -9.93 -12.84
C GLY A 89 -7.41 -9.14 -12.77
N GLY A 90 -7.25 -8.32 -11.74
CA GLY A 90 -6.08 -7.48 -11.50
C GLY A 90 -5.34 -7.85 -10.21
N LYS A 91 -4.50 -6.93 -9.75
CA LYS A 91 -3.67 -7.12 -8.56
C LYS A 91 -3.58 -5.86 -7.73
N TYR A 92 -3.63 -6.04 -6.41
CA TYR A 92 -3.24 -5.00 -5.46
C TYR A 92 -1.95 -5.40 -4.73
N SER A 93 -1.06 -4.43 -4.55
CA SER A 93 0.17 -4.59 -3.78
C SER A 93 0.41 -3.34 -2.93
N LEU A 94 0.50 -3.52 -1.61
CA LEU A 94 1.08 -2.54 -0.70
C LEU A 94 2.59 -2.72 -0.74
N VAL A 95 3.32 -1.68 -1.13
CA VAL A 95 4.79 -1.69 -1.23
C VAL A 95 5.35 -0.58 -0.36
N ILE A 96 6.34 -0.91 0.48
CA ILE A 96 7.06 0.08 1.29
C ILE A 96 8.48 0.21 0.76
N TYR A 97 8.85 1.42 0.38
CA TYR A 97 10.17 1.77 -0.11
C TYR A 97 11.02 2.40 0.99
N ASP A 98 12.29 1.97 1.07
CA ASP A 98 13.34 2.62 1.82
C ASP A 98 13.92 3.77 1.00
N THR A 99 13.67 5.00 1.43
CA THR A 99 14.12 6.21 0.73
C THR A 99 15.01 7.06 1.64
N PRO A 100 15.83 7.97 1.08
CA PRO A 100 16.69 8.85 1.89
C PRO A 100 15.93 9.72 2.90
N ALA A 101 14.65 10.03 2.63
CA ALA A 101 13.81 10.81 3.54
C ALA A 101 13.08 9.95 4.59
N GLY A 102 13.10 8.63 4.45
CA GLY A 102 12.37 7.69 5.29
C GLY A 102 11.57 6.67 4.48
N LEU A 103 10.64 6.00 5.15
CA LEU A 103 9.81 4.97 4.53
C LEU A 103 8.59 5.59 3.84
N ILE A 104 8.34 5.19 2.59
CA ILE A 104 7.18 5.64 1.82
C ILE A 104 6.40 4.42 1.37
N GLN A 105 5.09 4.43 1.63
CA GLN A 105 4.17 3.39 1.19
C GLN A 105 3.48 3.80 -0.12
N VAL A 106 3.37 2.82 -1.03
CA VAL A 106 2.66 2.92 -2.29
C VAL A 106 1.70 1.74 -2.39
N ASP A 107 0.44 2.04 -2.63
CA ASP A 107 -0.64 1.10 -2.85
C ASP A 107 -0.89 1.02 -4.36
N TYR A 108 -0.35 -0.01 -5.01
CA TYR A 108 -0.48 -0.24 -6.45
C TYR A 108 -1.73 -1.06 -6.77
N PHE A 109 -2.50 -0.60 -7.76
CA PHE A 109 -3.60 -1.33 -8.36
C PHE A 109 -3.30 -1.51 -9.86
N LEU A 110 -3.09 -2.76 -10.28
CA LEU A 110 -2.83 -3.14 -11.67
C LEU A 110 -4.07 -3.85 -12.21
N CYS A 111 -4.80 -3.24 -13.14
CA CYS A 111 -6.13 -3.71 -13.51
C CYS A 111 -6.30 -3.89 -15.03
N PRO A 112 -6.99 -4.96 -15.49
CA PRO A 112 -7.43 -5.05 -16.88
C PRO A 112 -8.49 -3.99 -17.21
N GLN A 113 -8.48 -3.52 -18.45
CA GLN A 113 -9.39 -2.50 -18.97
C GLN A 113 -10.86 -2.86 -18.75
N SER A 114 -11.24 -4.11 -18.98
CA SER A 114 -12.62 -4.60 -18.86
C SER A 114 -13.23 -4.41 -17.46
N SER A 115 -12.42 -4.48 -16.40
CA SER A 115 -12.87 -4.35 -15.00
C SER A 115 -12.39 -3.07 -14.31
N SER A 116 -11.52 -2.30 -14.95
CA SER A 116 -10.99 -1.05 -14.40
C SER A 116 -12.05 0.02 -14.24
N ARG A 117 -11.93 0.83 -13.19
CA ARG A 117 -12.81 1.97 -12.90
C ARG A 117 -12.00 3.14 -12.37
N ILE A 118 -12.30 4.35 -12.83
CA ILE A 118 -11.80 5.58 -12.21
C ILE A 118 -12.67 5.87 -10.99
N ILE A 119 -12.09 5.70 -9.80
CA ILE A 119 -12.79 5.87 -8.52
C ILE A 119 -13.23 7.35 -8.36
N PRO A 120 -14.40 7.66 -7.77
CA PRO A 120 -14.77 9.04 -7.50
C PRO A 120 -13.70 9.82 -6.72
N ASN A 121 -13.52 11.10 -7.07
CA ASN A 121 -12.47 11.99 -6.53
C ASN A 121 -11.03 11.58 -6.84
N SER A 122 -10.82 10.71 -7.84
CA SER A 122 -9.49 10.43 -8.37
C SER A 122 -8.95 11.60 -9.20
N LYS A 123 -7.63 11.70 -9.27
CA LYS A 123 -6.92 12.59 -10.18
C LYS A 123 -6.23 11.75 -11.26
N ILE A 124 -6.70 11.90 -12.49
CA ILE A 124 -6.10 11.28 -13.67
C ILE A 124 -4.68 11.83 -13.85
N LEU A 125 -3.71 10.94 -14.00
CA LEU A 125 -2.31 11.26 -14.31
C LEU A 125 -2.07 11.27 -15.82
N PHE A 126 -2.66 10.31 -16.54
CA PHE A 126 -2.70 10.22 -17.99
C PHE A 126 -3.86 9.31 -18.43
N GLU A 127 -4.42 9.56 -19.62
CA GLU A 127 -5.50 8.77 -20.19
C GLU A 127 -5.33 8.69 -21.71
N LYS A 128 -4.89 7.53 -22.21
CA LYS A 128 -4.78 7.23 -23.65
C LYS A 128 -6.08 6.64 -24.19
N THR A 129 -6.86 6.01 -23.33
CA THR A 129 -8.15 5.40 -23.64
C THR A 129 -9.12 5.69 -22.50
N PRO A 130 -10.34 6.20 -22.78
CA PRO A 130 -11.31 6.49 -21.73
C PRO A 130 -11.63 5.28 -20.87
N ILE A 131 -11.58 5.43 -19.54
CA ILE A 131 -11.98 4.41 -18.57
C ILE A 131 -13.27 4.83 -17.86
N GLU A 132 -14.16 3.86 -17.62
CA GLU A 132 -15.44 4.11 -16.95
C GLU A 132 -15.20 4.61 -15.52
N LYS A 133 -15.95 5.63 -15.10
CA LYS A 133 -15.95 6.08 -13.70
C LYS A 133 -16.87 5.19 -12.88
N GLY A 134 -16.45 4.81 -11.68
CA GLY A 134 -17.27 3.97 -10.83
C GLY A 134 -16.56 3.42 -9.61
N ALA A 135 -17.28 2.63 -8.83
CA ALA A 135 -16.69 1.89 -7.72
C ALA A 135 -15.81 0.75 -8.25
N MET A 136 -14.75 0.44 -7.49
CA MET A 136 -13.90 -0.72 -7.75
C MET A 136 -14.72 -2.02 -7.76
N ILE A 137 -14.45 -2.86 -8.76
CA ILE A 137 -14.97 -4.23 -8.82
C ILE A 137 -13.92 -5.14 -8.18
N TYR A 138 -14.25 -5.73 -7.04
CA TYR A 138 -13.34 -6.62 -6.32
C TYR A 138 -13.30 -8.01 -6.95
N ASP A 139 -12.11 -8.63 -7.00
CA ASP A 139 -11.99 -10.04 -7.35
C ASP A 139 -12.60 -10.86 -6.20
N PRO A 140 -13.58 -11.76 -6.44
CA PRO A 140 -14.14 -12.60 -5.40
C PRO A 140 -13.23 -13.78 -5.03
N LYS A 141 -12.23 -14.10 -5.84
CA LYS A 141 -11.35 -15.26 -5.60
C LYS A 141 -10.54 -15.06 -4.33
N ARG A 142 -10.55 -16.08 -3.47
CA ARG A 142 -9.73 -16.15 -2.27
C ARG A 142 -8.94 -17.44 -2.31
N ILE A 143 -7.62 -17.33 -2.36
CA ILE A 143 -6.70 -18.46 -2.23
C ILE A 143 -6.18 -18.50 -0.79
N LYS A 144 -6.03 -19.72 -0.26
CA LYS A 144 -5.40 -19.92 1.05
C LYS A 144 -3.98 -19.37 1.01
N LYS A 145 -3.65 -18.50 1.96
CA LYS A 145 -2.30 -17.93 2.09
C LYS A 145 -1.45 -18.73 3.05
N ASP A 146 -0.14 -18.63 2.87
CA ASP A 146 0.82 -19.20 3.80
C ASP A 146 0.82 -18.41 5.13
N PRO A 147 1.34 -19.02 6.21
CA PRO A 147 1.45 -18.34 7.49
C PRO A 147 2.28 -17.04 7.49
N GLY A 148 3.33 -16.96 6.68
CA GLY A 148 4.20 -15.79 6.58
C GLY A 148 3.47 -14.55 6.04
N ASP A 149 2.40 -14.73 5.27
CA ASP A 149 1.58 -13.61 4.81
C ASP A 149 0.92 -12.84 5.96
N LYS A 150 0.46 -13.54 7.02
CA LYS A 150 -0.14 -12.87 8.18
C LYS A 150 0.89 -12.03 8.93
N LEU A 151 2.13 -12.51 9.03
CA LEU A 151 3.25 -11.76 9.59
C LEU A 151 3.53 -10.50 8.77
N ASN A 152 3.61 -10.62 7.43
CA ASN A 152 3.78 -9.48 6.55
C ASN A 152 2.64 -8.47 6.68
N PHE A 153 1.40 -8.95 6.77
CA PHE A 153 0.23 -8.11 7.01
C PHE A 153 0.39 -7.30 8.31
N VAL A 154 0.72 -7.94 9.43
CA VAL A 154 0.91 -7.26 10.73
C VAL A 154 2.04 -6.23 10.65
N ILE A 155 3.16 -6.56 9.99
CA ILE A 155 4.26 -5.62 9.78
C ILE A 155 3.80 -4.42 8.93
N CYS A 156 3.05 -4.63 7.85
CA CYS A 156 2.47 -3.55 7.05
C CYS A 156 1.53 -2.67 7.88
N MET A 157 0.68 -3.27 8.71
CA MET A 157 -0.25 -2.52 9.58
C MET A 157 0.48 -1.73 10.67
N CYS A 158 1.69 -2.13 11.08
CA CYS A 158 2.53 -1.29 11.96
C CYS A 158 2.87 0.06 11.30
N PHE A 159 3.13 0.09 10.00
CA PHE A 159 3.39 1.34 9.26
C PHE A 159 2.15 2.22 9.16
N VAL A 160 0.97 1.63 8.98
CA VAL A 160 -0.30 2.35 9.07
C VAL A 160 -0.49 2.89 10.50
N GLY A 161 -0.18 2.07 11.51
CA GLY A 161 -0.28 2.44 12.93
C GLY A 161 0.56 3.66 13.29
N ILE A 162 1.77 3.80 12.74
CA ILE A 162 2.63 4.98 12.94
C ILE A 162 1.88 6.26 12.57
N LYS A 163 1.19 6.25 11.42
CA LYS A 163 0.40 7.39 10.93
C LYS A 163 -0.76 7.68 11.87
N LYS A 164 -1.44 6.63 12.35
CA LYS A 164 -2.61 6.72 13.21
C LYS A 164 -2.27 7.26 14.61
N VAL A 165 -1.12 6.88 15.18
CA VAL A 165 -0.59 7.48 16.41
C VAL A 165 -0.34 8.97 16.22
N ILE A 166 0.31 9.37 15.12
CA ILE A 166 0.59 10.80 14.84
C ILE A 166 -0.71 11.59 14.66
N ARG A 167 -1.71 10.99 14.01
CA ARG A 167 -3.04 11.55 13.78
C ARG A 167 -3.96 11.45 15.01
N LYS A 168 -3.50 10.87 16.13
CA LYS A 168 -4.27 10.65 17.36
C LYS A 168 -5.57 9.88 17.14
N ASP A 169 -5.51 8.82 16.34
CA ASP A 169 -6.59 7.89 16.06
C ASP A 169 -6.36 6.57 16.83
N PRO A 170 -6.90 6.44 18.05
CA PRO A 170 -6.60 5.32 18.95
C PRO A 170 -7.25 4.00 18.49
N ASP A 171 -8.34 4.05 17.72
CA ASP A 171 -9.11 2.87 17.34
C ASP A 171 -8.28 1.91 16.48
N PHE A 172 -7.37 2.45 15.68
CA PHE A 172 -6.52 1.63 14.83
C PHE A 172 -5.52 0.77 15.62
N LEU A 173 -4.99 1.26 16.75
CA LEU A 173 -4.04 0.47 17.54
C LEU A 173 -4.71 -0.73 18.20
N ASN A 174 -5.96 -0.59 18.63
CA ASN A 174 -6.75 -1.73 19.11
C ASN A 174 -6.93 -2.79 18.02
N PHE A 175 -7.23 -2.37 16.79
CA PHE A 175 -7.27 -3.27 15.63
C PHE A 175 -5.92 -3.96 15.40
N LEU A 176 -4.82 -3.21 15.35
CA LEU A 176 -3.47 -3.75 15.13
C LEU A 176 -3.09 -4.80 16.19
N ILE A 177 -3.40 -4.54 17.45
CA ILE A 177 -3.14 -5.47 18.56
C ILE A 177 -4.00 -6.71 18.44
N SER A 178 -5.27 -6.57 18.08
CA SER A 178 -6.15 -7.71 17.81
C SER A 178 -5.57 -8.61 16.72
N GLU A 179 -5.12 -8.02 15.61
CA GLU A 179 -4.52 -8.75 14.49
C GLU A 179 -3.19 -9.43 14.87
N TYR A 180 -2.35 -8.74 15.65
CA TYR A 180 -1.10 -9.29 16.18
C TYR A 180 -1.36 -10.47 17.14
N ASN A 181 -2.30 -10.32 18.07
CA ASN A 181 -2.61 -11.33 19.06
C ASN A 181 -3.27 -12.56 18.44
N ASP A 182 -4.10 -12.39 17.40
CA ASP A 182 -4.65 -13.50 16.61
C ASP A 182 -3.54 -14.29 15.90
N MET A 183 -2.64 -13.57 15.21
CA MET A 183 -1.49 -14.16 14.54
C MET A 183 -0.61 -14.93 15.54
N ARG A 184 -0.23 -14.30 16.65
CA ARG A 184 0.53 -14.93 17.75
C ARG A 184 -0.15 -16.21 18.21
N ALA A 185 -1.41 -16.14 18.62
CA ALA A 185 -2.11 -17.28 19.21
C ALA A 185 -2.23 -18.48 18.26
N ARG A 186 -2.38 -18.23 16.96
CA ARG A 186 -2.59 -19.30 15.97
C ARG A 186 -1.31 -19.84 15.35
N MET A 187 -0.27 -19.01 15.27
CA MET A 187 0.85 -19.25 14.35
C MET A 187 2.22 -19.14 15.02
N PHE A 188 2.34 -18.27 16.03
CA PHE A 188 3.60 -17.98 16.72
C PHE A 188 3.35 -17.83 18.24
N PRO A 189 2.90 -18.90 18.93
CA PRO A 189 2.52 -18.84 20.34
C PRO A 189 3.67 -18.47 21.27
N GLU A 190 4.91 -18.58 20.81
CA GLU A 190 6.14 -18.17 21.48
C GLU A 190 6.34 -16.66 21.56
N LEU A 191 5.69 -15.86 20.69
CA LEU A 191 5.83 -14.41 20.75
C LEU A 191 5.12 -13.86 22.00
N SER A 192 5.65 -12.77 22.56
CA SER A 192 5.09 -12.14 23.75
C SER A 192 3.77 -11.41 23.45
N VAL A 193 2.88 -11.33 24.45
CA VAL A 193 1.69 -10.47 24.38
C VAL A 193 2.13 -9.01 24.31
N VAL A 194 1.41 -8.20 23.53
CA VAL A 194 1.58 -6.74 23.51
C VAL A 194 0.30 -6.09 24.01
N GLU A 195 0.44 -5.16 24.95
CA GLU A 195 -0.64 -4.33 25.48
C GLU A 195 -0.75 -3.01 24.71
N ASN A 196 -1.94 -2.42 24.69
CA ASN A 196 -2.13 -1.10 24.07
C ASN A 196 -1.76 0.01 25.06
N ASP A 197 -0.77 0.82 24.73
CA ASP A 197 -0.48 2.07 25.44
C ASP A 197 -0.76 3.33 24.60
N ASP A 198 -1.52 3.17 23.50
CA ASP A 198 -1.88 4.21 22.53
C ASP A 198 -0.67 5.00 21.97
N SER A 199 0.52 4.38 21.98
CA SER A 199 1.77 5.05 21.63
C SER A 199 2.61 4.26 20.62
N PHE A 200 3.74 4.85 20.23
CA PHE A 200 4.74 4.18 19.41
C PHE A 200 5.35 2.94 20.08
N ASN A 201 5.25 2.80 21.42
CA ASN A 201 5.77 1.62 22.11
C ASN A 201 5.00 0.36 21.75
N THR A 202 3.65 0.43 21.63
CA THR A 202 2.83 -0.67 21.10
C THR A 202 3.42 -1.20 19.79
N ILE A 203 3.64 -0.30 18.83
CA ILE A 203 4.16 -0.65 17.50
C ILE A 203 5.58 -1.21 17.59
N LYS A 204 6.45 -0.57 18.39
CA LYS A 204 7.83 -1.01 18.60
C LYS A 204 7.91 -2.41 19.22
N ASN A 205 7.03 -2.72 20.15
CA ASN A 205 6.97 -4.02 20.82
C ASN A 205 6.53 -5.12 19.85
N ILE A 206 5.52 -4.85 19.01
CA ILE A 206 5.11 -5.77 17.93
C ILE A 206 6.28 -6.03 16.99
N LEU A 207 6.92 -4.99 16.47
CA LEU A 207 8.05 -5.13 15.53
C LEU A 207 9.26 -5.83 16.14
N LYS A 208 9.51 -5.64 17.46
CA LYS A 208 10.59 -6.34 18.17
C LYS A 208 10.31 -7.83 18.25
N ASN A 209 9.06 -8.22 18.51
CA ASN A 209 8.66 -9.62 18.58
C ASN A 209 8.73 -10.28 17.20
N CYS A 210 8.37 -9.58 16.12
CA CYS A 210 8.43 -10.12 14.76
C CYS A 210 9.85 -10.27 14.17
N LYS A 211 10.91 -9.89 14.90
CA LYS A 211 12.31 -9.97 14.43
C LYS A 211 13.03 -11.27 14.82
N SER A 212 12.47 -12.05 15.74
CA SER A 212 13.01 -13.34 16.19
C SER A 212 12.73 -14.45 15.20
#